data_AF-A0A9E5SXN1-F1
#
_entry.id   AF-A0A9E5SXN1-F1
#
_cell.length_a   1.000
_cell.length_b   1.000
_cell.length_c   1.000
_cell.angle_alpha   90.00
_cell.angle_beta   90.00
_cell.angle_gamma   90.00
#
_symmetry.space_group_name_H-M   'P 1'
#
loop_
_entity.id
_entity.type
_entity.pdbx_description
1 polymer ?
#
loop_
_entity_poly.entity_id
_entity_poly.type
_entity_poly.pdbx_seq_one_letter_code
_entity_poly.pdbx_strand_id
1 'polypeptide(L)'
;MGEKFVLEVLNPRNAMKIEGFQGLTTPRPLTLGGKRIAIVSEKPDGCLYLNQLQKLLREKHPSSTFDLITGNIFAPESFIGRLEKYDAFIYGIRNTAAFNTEPAVIYEKA
;
A
#
# COMPACT_ATOMS: atom_id res chain seq x y z
N MET A 1 -20.31 -17.36 -43.87
CA MET A 1 -20.19 -16.15 -43.03
C MET A 1 -19.53 -16.60 -41.75
N GLY A 2 -18.26 -16.23 -41.50
CA GLY A 2 -17.55 -16.65 -40.29
C GLY A 2 -18.02 -15.83 -39.09
N GLU A 3 -18.16 -16.47 -37.92
CA GLU A 3 -18.49 -15.78 -36.67
C GLU A 3 -17.44 -14.70 -36.38
N LYS A 4 -17.90 -13.51 -36.00
CA LYS A 4 -17.04 -12.35 -35.71
C LYS A 4 -16.99 -12.18 -34.19
N PHE A 5 -15.80 -12.24 -33.61
CA PHE A 5 -15.58 -12.02 -32.19
C PHE A 5 -14.99 -10.63 -31.96
N VAL A 6 -15.44 -9.95 -30.91
CA VAL A 6 -14.84 -8.69 -30.43
C VAL A 6 -14.06 -9.01 -29.16
N LEU A 7 -12.76 -8.68 -29.16
CA LEU A 7 -11.90 -8.79 -27.99
C LEU A 7 -11.85 -7.43 -27.31
N GLU A 8 -12.50 -7.29 -26.15
CA GLU A 8 -12.33 -6.09 -25.32
C GLU A 8 -11.22 -6.35 -24.29
N VAL A 9 -10.08 -5.69 -24.49
CA VAL A 9 -8.96 -5.70 -23.54
C VAL A 9 -9.18 -4.56 -22.56
N LEU A 10 -9.70 -4.86 -21.38
CA LEU A 10 -9.85 -3.84 -20.34
C LEU A 10 -8.49 -3.52 -19.73
N ASN A 11 -8.26 -2.25 -19.42
CA ASN A 11 -7.20 -1.90 -18.48
C ASN A 11 -7.46 -2.67 -17.19
N PRO A 12 -6.51 -3.47 -16.70
CA PRO A 12 -6.78 -4.33 -15.55
C PRO A 12 -7.07 -3.56 -14.25
N ARG A 13 -6.75 -2.25 -14.22
CA ARG A 13 -7.22 -1.32 -13.18
C ARG A 13 -8.73 -1.04 -13.21
N ASN A 14 -9.37 -1.13 -14.38
CA ASN A 14 -10.81 -0.90 -14.56
C ASN A 14 -11.66 -2.13 -14.27
N ALA A 15 -11.04 -3.32 -14.20
CA ALA A 15 -11.73 -4.57 -13.89
C ALA A 15 -11.84 -4.85 -12.39
N MET A 16 -11.00 -4.19 -11.57
CA MET A 16 -11.19 -4.20 -10.13
C MET A 16 -12.48 -3.46 -9.81
N LYS A 17 -13.45 -4.17 -9.23
CA LYS A 17 -14.62 -3.55 -8.62
C LYS A 17 -14.11 -2.66 -7.50
N ILE A 18 -14.12 -1.35 -7.72
CA ILE A 18 -13.81 -0.38 -6.66
C ILE A 18 -14.97 -0.49 -5.69
N GLU A 19 -14.79 -1.28 -4.63
CA GLU A 19 -15.72 -1.26 -3.52
C GLU A 19 -15.80 0.18 -3.02
N GLY A 20 -17.02 0.68 -2.84
CA GLY A 20 -17.23 2.04 -2.34
C GLY A 20 -16.46 2.24 -1.03
N PHE A 21 -16.05 3.47 -0.74
CA PHE A 21 -15.33 3.80 0.48
C PHE A 21 -16.02 3.19 1.71
N GLN A 22 -15.40 2.19 2.34
CA GLN A 22 -15.97 1.45 3.48
C GLN A 22 -15.87 2.22 4.81
N GLY A 23 -15.46 3.50 4.76
CA GLY A 23 -15.10 4.23 5.97
C GLY A 23 -13.70 3.89 6.47
N LEU A 24 -13.22 4.69 7.42
CA LEU A 24 -12.09 4.29 8.26
C LEU A 24 -12.65 3.35 9.32
N THR A 25 -12.32 2.06 9.23
CA THR A 25 -12.71 1.08 10.26
C THR A 25 -11.98 1.31 11.59
N THR A 26 -10.83 2.00 11.54
CA THR A 26 -10.06 2.43 12.72
C THR A 26 -9.97 3.96 12.74
N PRO A 27 -10.37 4.64 13.83
CA PRO A 27 -10.27 6.08 13.92
C PRO A 27 -8.80 6.53 13.83
N ARG A 28 -8.56 7.62 13.10
CA ARG A 28 -7.21 8.21 12.98
C ARG A 28 -6.68 8.57 14.38
N PRO A 29 -5.43 8.23 14.73
CA PRO A 29 -4.86 8.66 16.00
C PRO A 29 -4.85 10.18 16.08
N LEU A 30 -5.40 10.72 17.18
CA LEU A 30 -5.40 12.16 17.45
C LEU A 30 -4.03 12.63 17.97
N THR A 31 -3.26 11.73 18.57
CA THR A 31 -1.92 11.99 19.10
C THR A 31 -0.99 10.82 18.82
N LEU A 32 0.31 11.08 18.86
CA LEU A 32 1.34 10.04 18.72
C LEU A 32 1.86 9.52 20.07
N GLY A 33 1.57 10.21 21.18
CA GLY A 33 2.16 9.89 22.48
C GLY A 33 1.93 8.43 22.91
N GLY A 34 3.01 7.70 23.22
CA GLY A 34 2.95 6.30 23.62
C GLY A 34 2.65 5.31 22.49
N LYS A 35 2.45 5.78 21.26
CA LYS A 35 2.04 4.94 20.13
C LYS A 35 3.23 4.25 19.48
N ARG A 36 2.96 3.10 18.86
CA ARG A 36 3.90 2.38 18.00
C ARG A 36 3.52 2.62 16.54
N ILE A 37 4.43 3.26 15.80
CA ILE A 37 4.23 3.63 14.41
C ILE A 37 5.23 2.85 13.54
N ALA A 38 4.72 2.14 12.54
CA ALA A 38 5.56 1.52 11.52
C ALA A 38 5.87 2.52 10.40
N ILE A 39 7.07 2.47 9.85
CA ILE A 39 7.47 3.16 8.62
C ILE A 39 7.73 2.08 7.57
N VAL A 40 6.87 2.01 6.56
CA VAL A 40 6.98 0.97 5.51
C VAL A 40 7.96 1.42 4.44
N SER A 41 9.02 0.64 4.24
CA SER A 41 9.96 0.78 3.14
C SER A 41 9.80 -0.37 2.15
N GLU A 42 9.22 -0.11 0.98
CA GLU A 42 9.14 -1.12 -0.09
C GLU A 42 10.38 -1.04 -1.01
N LYS A 43 11.04 0.11 -1.08
CA LYS A 43 12.20 0.33 -1.97
C LYS A 43 13.52 0.34 -1.20
N PRO A 44 14.54 -0.42 -1.64
CA PRO A 44 15.87 -0.40 -1.03
C PRO A 44 16.48 1.01 -0.91
N ASP A 45 16.43 1.81 -1.97
CA ASP A 45 17.01 3.16 -1.97
C ASP A 45 16.25 4.16 -1.10
N GLY A 46 14.95 3.90 -0.88
CA GLY A 46 14.11 4.71 0.00
C GLY A 46 14.56 4.62 1.47
N CYS A 47 15.28 3.57 1.86
CA CYS A 47 15.73 3.37 3.23
C CYS A 47 16.60 4.52 3.76
N LEU A 48 17.43 5.16 2.93
CA LEU A 48 18.26 6.28 3.37
C LEU A 48 17.42 7.47 3.86
N TYR A 49 16.42 7.85 3.07
CA TYR A 49 15.48 8.89 3.44
C TYR A 49 14.65 8.49 4.67
N LEU A 50 14.12 7.26 4.68
CA LEU A 50 13.26 6.78 5.76
C LEU A 50 14.01 6.62 7.09
N ASN A 51 15.31 6.31 7.06
CA ASN A 51 16.16 6.32 8.25
C ASN A 51 16.29 7.72 8.85
N GLN A 52 16.46 8.76 8.02
CA GLN A 52 16.52 10.14 8.51
C GLN A 52 15.17 10.60 9.04
N LEU A 53 14.08 10.22 8.36
CA LEU A 53 12.72 10.45 8.85
C LEU A 53 12.49 9.79 10.22
N GLN A 54 12.90 8.54 10.39
CA GLN A 54 12.78 7.83 11.66
C GLN A 54 13.52 8.55 12.79
N LYS A 55 14.74 9.04 12.54
CA LYS A 55 15.51 9.82 13.52
C LYS A 55 14.77 11.10 13.93
N LEU A 56 14.33 11.88 12.94
CA LEU A 56 13.59 13.13 13.18
C LEU A 56 12.29 12.89 13.97
N LEU A 57 11.57 11.82 13.64
CA LEU A 57 10.32 11.46 14.34
C LEU A 57 10.58 11.07 15.80
N ARG A 58 11.65 10.33 16.08
CA ARG A 58 12.05 9.98 17.45
C ARG A 58 12.46 11.22 18.25
N GLU A 59 13.16 12.16 17.63
CA GLU A 59 13.53 13.43 18.27
C GLU A 59 12.30 14.28 18.62
N LYS A 60 11.32 14.38 17.71
CA LYS A 60 10.11 15.18 17.92
C LYS A 60 9.05 14.51 18.80
N HIS A 61 9.03 13.18 18.83
CA HIS A 61 8.03 12.40 19.55
C HIS A 61 8.70 11.31 20.41
N PRO A 62 9.45 11.70 21.45
CA PRO A 62 10.28 10.77 22.22
C PRO A 62 9.49 9.72 23.01
N SER A 63 8.20 9.98 23.29
CA SER A 63 7.31 9.00 23.94
C SER A 63 6.73 7.97 22.97
N SER A 64 7.00 8.09 21.67
CA SER A 64 6.46 7.21 20.63
C SER A 64 7.55 6.31 20.08
N THR A 65 7.18 5.13 19.60
CA THR A 65 8.11 4.20 18.96
C THR A 65 7.94 4.27 17.45
N PHE A 66 9.04 4.38 16.72
CA PHE A 66 9.06 4.36 15.25
C PHE A 66 9.96 3.23 14.77
N ASP A 67 9.39 2.27 14.05
CA ASP A 67 10.11 1.10 13.52
C ASP A 67 10.07 1.10 12.00
N LEU A 68 11.24 0.94 11.37
CA LEU A 68 11.33 0.74 9.93
C LEU A 68 11.01 -0.73 9.61
N ILE A 69 10.00 -0.96 8.78
CA ILE A 69 9.66 -2.29 8.28
C ILE A 69 9.88 -2.37 6.78
N THR A 70 10.69 -3.33 6.36
CA THR A 70 10.90 -3.59 4.94
C THR A 70 9.74 -4.42 4.39
N GLY A 71 9.07 -3.90 3.37
CA GLY A 71 8.11 -4.60 2.53
C GLY A 71 8.75 -5.06 1.22
N ASN A 72 7.98 -5.75 0.39
CA ASN A 72 8.40 -6.18 -0.94
C ASN A 72 7.51 -5.53 -1.99
N ILE A 73 8.09 -4.79 -2.95
CA ILE A 73 7.33 -4.17 -4.05
C ILE A 73 6.56 -5.19 -4.91
N PHE A 74 7.03 -6.43 -4.98
CA PHE A 74 6.39 -7.50 -5.75
C PHE A 74 5.37 -8.31 -4.92
N ALA A 75 5.33 -8.09 -3.61
CA ALA A 75 4.39 -8.73 -2.68
C ALA A 75 4.03 -7.72 -1.56
N PRO A 76 3.29 -6.64 -1.87
CA PRO A 76 2.97 -5.58 -0.92
C PRO A 76 2.15 -6.08 0.28
N GLU A 77 1.45 -7.19 0.15
CA GLU A 77 0.71 -7.84 1.24
C GLU A 77 1.62 -8.49 2.29
N SER A 78 2.89 -8.76 1.96
CA SER A 78 3.83 -9.48 2.83
C SER A 78 4.12 -8.80 4.18
N PHE A 79 3.90 -7.48 4.29
CA PHE A 79 4.10 -6.76 5.54
C PHE A 79 2.81 -6.56 6.35
N ILE A 80 1.63 -6.91 5.83
CA ILE A 80 0.34 -6.61 6.48
C ILE A 80 0.26 -7.25 7.86
N GLY A 81 0.59 -8.53 8.01
CA GLY A 81 0.58 -9.21 9.32
C GLY A 81 1.57 -8.62 10.33
N ARG A 82 2.60 -7.89 9.88
CA ARG A 82 3.52 -7.16 10.78
C ARG A 82 2.91 -5.87 11.29
N LEU A 83 1.99 -5.25 10.54
CA LEU A 83 1.32 -4.01 10.91
C LEU A 83 0.33 -4.17 12.06
N GLU A 84 -0.16 -5.38 12.33
CA GLU A 84 -1.09 -5.68 13.43
C GLU A 84 -0.54 -5.30 14.82
N LYS A 85 0.78 -5.15 14.94
CA LYS A 85 1.47 -4.80 16.19
C LYS A 85 1.62 -3.29 16.40
N TYR A 86 1.14 -2.49 15.45
CA TYR A 86 1.32 -1.04 15.41
C TYR A 86 -0.02 -0.32 15.48
N ASP A 87 -0.05 0.83 16.14
CA ASP A 87 -1.24 1.68 16.23
C ASP A 87 -1.52 2.42 14.92
N ALA A 88 -0.47 2.68 14.14
CA ALA A 88 -0.53 3.36 12.85
C ALA A 88 0.70 3.02 12.00
N PHE A 89 0.64 3.35 10.72
CA PHE A 89 1.80 3.26 9.84
C PHE A 89 1.91 4.49 8.93
N ILE A 90 3.14 4.78 8.55
CA ILE A 90 3.50 5.72 7.49
C ILE A 90 3.82 4.87 6.27
N TYR A 91 3.01 5.00 5.23
CA TYR A 91 3.35 4.46 3.93
C TYR A 91 4.46 5.34 3.34
N GLY A 92 5.69 4.80 3.25
CA GLY A 92 6.86 5.54 2.80
C GLY A 92 6.85 5.83 1.30
N ILE A 93 8.02 5.77 0.67
CA ILE A 93 8.15 6.05 -0.78
C ILE A 93 7.56 4.89 -1.58
N ARG A 94 6.41 5.14 -2.24
CA ARG A 94 5.75 4.19 -3.16
C ARG A 94 6.08 4.52 -4.62
N ASN A 95 6.05 3.52 -5.50
CA ASN A 95 5.84 3.76 -6.94
C ASN A 95 4.34 3.81 -7.22
N THR A 96 3.89 4.77 -8.01
CA THR A 96 2.50 4.91 -8.47
C THR A 96 2.03 3.80 -9.42
N ALA A 97 2.80 2.71 -9.60
CA ALA A 97 2.61 1.77 -10.71
C ALA A 97 2.44 0.28 -10.34
N ALA A 98 2.62 -0.14 -9.09
CA ALA A 98 2.62 -1.57 -8.74
C ALA A 98 1.24 -2.07 -8.28
N PHE A 99 0.29 -2.13 -9.21
CA PHE A 99 -0.73 -3.18 -9.18
C PHE A 99 -0.64 -3.87 -10.54
N ASN A 100 0.20 -4.91 -10.62
CA ASN A 100 0.14 -5.86 -11.72
C ASN A 100 -1.19 -6.59 -11.58
N THR A 101 -2.21 -6.04 -12.20
CA THR A 101 -3.50 -6.70 -12.38
C THR A 101 -3.41 -7.37 -13.75
N GLU A 102 -3.78 -8.65 -13.83
CA GLU A 102 -3.85 -9.34 -15.12
C GLU A 102 -4.87 -8.65 -16.03
N PRO A 103 -4.57 -8.43 -17.33
CA PRO A 103 -5.53 -7.84 -18.27
C PRO A 103 -6.85 -8.59 -18.21
N ALA A 104 -7.93 -7.90 -17.81
CA ALA A 104 -9.25 -8.49 -17.84
C ALA A 104 -9.71 -8.54 -19.30
N VAL A 105 -9.77 -9.75 -19.84
CA VAL A 105 -10.29 -10.02 -21.17
C VAL A 105 -11.74 -10.48 -21.03
N ILE A 106 -12.67 -9.72 -21.61
CA ILE A 106 -14.08 -10.12 -21.71
C ILE A 106 -14.33 -10.60 -23.14
N TYR A 107 -14.97 -11.76 -23.28
CA TYR A 107 -15.41 -12.29 -24.57
C TYR A 107 -16.91 -12.07 -24.73
N GLU A 108 -17.33 -11.30 -25.74
CA GLU A 108 -18.72 -11.22 -26.17
C GLU A 108 -18.90 -11.80 -27.57
N LYS A 109 -19.94 -12.62 -27.75
CA LYS A 109 -20.34 -13.17 -29.05
C LYS A 109 -21.24 -12.14 -29.76
N ALA A 110 -20.84 -11.70 -30.95
CA ALA A 110 -21.60 -10.74 -31.76
C ALA A 110 -22.78 -11.40 -32.50
#